data_AF-A0A953XG27-F1
#
_entry.id   AF-A0A953XG27-F1
#
_cell.length_a   1.000
_cell.length_b   1.000
_cell.length_c   1.000
_cell.angle_alpha   90.00
_cell.angle_beta   90.00
_cell.angle_gamma   90.00
#
_symmetry.space_group_name_H-M   'P 1'
#
loop_
_entity.id
_entity.type
_entity.pdbx_description
1 polymer ?
#
loop_
_entity_poly.entity_id
_entity_poly.type
_entity_poly.pdbx_seq_one_letter_code
_entity_poly.pdbx_strand_id
1 'polypeptide(L)'
;MSETLRKEIKRVLTDWEAGKLTCQGVQHWARDASTQGADVYAEKVVHHLRGLGEYLITVDDIQTYLQGLGLPPEMGVKHLELEGANFDVKTRATDLKDDPFYGPHTQAILKELS
;
A
#
# COMPACT_ATOMS: atom_id res chain seq x y z
N MET A 1 5.58 5.68 19.99
CA MET A 1 4.43 5.98 19.10
C MET A 1 4.63 5.35 17.73
N SER A 2 5.78 5.54 17.08
CA SER A 2 6.16 4.82 15.85
C SER A 2 6.02 3.29 15.95
N GLU A 3 6.49 2.66 17.03
CA GLU A 3 6.35 1.21 17.23
C GLU A 3 4.89 0.74 17.30
N THR A 4 3.99 1.57 17.83
CA THR A 4 2.55 1.27 17.92
C THR A 4 1.93 1.26 16.53
N LEU A 5 2.20 2.29 15.73
CA LEU A 5 1.69 2.37 14.35
C LEU A 5 2.27 1.26 13.47
N ARG A 6 3.57 0.95 13.57
CA ARG A 6 4.18 -0.17 12.84
C ARG A 6 3.49 -1.50 13.14
N LYS A 7 3.19 -1.78 14.42
CA LYS A 7 2.46 -3.00 14.81
C LYS A 7 1.05 -3.01 14.23
N GLU A 8 0.37 -1.87 14.25
CA GLU A 8 -0.97 -1.76 13.70
C GLU A 8 -1.02 -1.95 12.18
N ILE A 9 -0.08 -1.35 11.44
CA ILE A 9 0.09 -1.57 10.00
C ILE A 9 0.28 -3.07 9.73
N LYS A 10 1.19 -3.74 10.46
CA LYS A 10 1.42 -5.19 10.28
C LYS A 10 0.14 -6.00 10.47
N ARG A 11 -0.65 -5.68 11.50
CA ARG A 11 -1.95 -6.33 11.73
C ARG A 11 -2.89 -6.12 10.54
N VAL A 12 -3.07 -4.88 10.10
CA VAL A 12 -3.98 -4.55 8.99
C VAL A 12 -3.58 -5.26 7.71
N LEU A 13 -2.29 -5.26 7.37
CA LEU A 13 -1.77 -5.97 6.21
C LEU A 13 -1.99 -7.49 6.33
N THR A 14 -1.74 -8.08 7.50
CA THR A 14 -1.96 -9.52 7.72
C THR A 14 -3.44 -9.89 7.64
N ASP A 15 -4.33 -9.06 8.20
CA ASP A 15 -5.77 -9.29 8.13
C ASP A 15 -6.32 -9.10 6.71
N TRP A 16 -5.73 -8.21 5.91
CA TRP A 16 -6.04 -8.07 4.49
C TRP A 16 -5.57 -9.28 3.68
N GLU A 17 -4.32 -9.72 3.87
CA GLU A 17 -3.76 -10.93 3.24
C GLU A 17 -4.63 -12.18 3.55
N ALA A 18 -5.14 -12.27 4.78
CA ALA A 18 -6.02 -13.34 5.22
C ALA A 18 -7.50 -13.19 4.76
N GLY A 19 -7.84 -12.16 3.99
CA GLY A 19 -9.20 -11.90 3.48
C GLY A 19 -10.20 -11.42 4.54
N LYS A 20 -9.74 -11.02 5.73
CA LYS A 20 -10.59 -10.48 6.80
C LYS A 20 -10.90 -8.99 6.61
N LEU A 21 -10.07 -8.28 5.85
CA LEU A 21 -10.30 -6.90 5.44
C LEU A 21 -10.42 -6.83 3.93
N THR A 22 -11.34 -6.00 3.45
CA THR A 22 -11.45 -5.64 2.04
C THR A 22 -10.52 -4.48 1.71
N CYS A 23 -10.25 -4.23 0.42
CA CYS A 23 -9.50 -3.04 -0.02
C CYS A 23 -10.10 -1.74 0.54
N GLN A 24 -11.44 -1.63 0.56
CA GLN A 24 -12.16 -0.51 1.17
C GLN A 24 -11.92 -0.40 2.67
N GLY A 25 -11.93 -1.54 3.39
CA GLY A 25 -11.64 -1.58 4.82
C GLY A 25 -10.22 -1.10 5.15
N VAL A 26 -9.24 -1.53 4.36
CA VAL A 26 -7.85 -1.08 4.51
C VAL A 26 -7.71 0.41 4.22
N GLN A 27 -8.29 0.90 3.10
CA GLN A 27 -8.25 2.31 2.74
C GLN A 27 -8.95 3.19 3.78
N HIS A 28 -10.09 2.74 4.30
CA HIS A 28 -10.82 3.47 5.34
C HIS A 28 -9.99 3.56 6.63
N TRP A 29 -9.43 2.44 7.11
CA TRP A 29 -8.52 2.46 8.26
C TRP A 29 -7.34 3.43 8.03
N ALA A 30 -6.72 3.40 6.84
CA ALA A 30 -5.56 4.25 6.56
C ALA A 30 -5.90 5.74 6.55
N ARG A 31 -7.12 6.12 6.14
CA ARG A 31 -7.61 7.51 6.19
C ARG A 31 -7.77 8.00 7.63
N ASP A 32 -8.23 7.12 8.52
CA ASP A 32 -8.47 7.45 9.93
C ASP A 32 -7.21 7.32 10.80
N ALA A 33 -6.21 6.56 10.34
CA ALA A 33 -4.96 6.37 11.06
C ALA A 33 -4.16 7.67 11.19
N SER A 34 -3.77 8.01 12.42
CA SER A 34 -2.86 9.13 12.69
C SER A 34 -1.40 8.72 12.42
N THR A 35 -0.68 9.59 11.73
CA THR A 35 0.77 9.45 11.48
C THR A 35 1.61 10.34 12.39
N GLN A 36 1.00 11.02 13.38
CA GLN A 36 1.74 11.90 14.28
C GLN A 36 2.75 11.11 15.12
N GLY A 37 4.03 11.46 15.01
CA GLY A 37 5.12 10.76 15.71
C GLY A 37 5.42 9.36 15.14
N ALA A 38 4.93 9.07 13.93
CA ALA A 38 5.37 7.92 13.14
C ALA A 38 6.81 8.15 12.63
N ASP A 39 7.51 7.06 12.35
CA ASP A 39 8.73 7.14 11.55
C ASP A 39 8.39 7.22 10.06
N VAL A 40 9.38 7.64 9.27
CA VAL A 40 9.24 7.92 7.83
C VAL A 40 8.69 6.73 7.03
N TYR A 41 9.01 5.50 7.43
CA TYR A 41 8.53 4.32 6.71
C TYR A 41 7.07 4.04 7.03
N ALA A 42 6.71 4.04 8.32
CA ALA A 42 5.32 3.84 8.73
C ALA A 42 4.39 4.91 8.13
N GLU A 43 4.82 6.17 8.09
CA GLU A 43 4.09 7.25 7.43
C GLU A 43 3.91 6.99 5.92
N LYS A 44 4.97 6.58 5.22
CA LYS A 44 4.92 6.25 3.78
C LYS A 44 3.95 5.11 3.50
N VAL A 45 3.95 4.05 4.32
CA VAL A 45 3.00 2.94 4.17
C VAL A 45 1.56 3.40 4.39
N VAL A 46 1.28 4.21 5.42
CA VAL A 46 -0.09 4.74 5.62
C VAL A 46 -0.50 5.62 4.44
N HIS A 47 0.39 6.45 3.90
CA HIS A 47 0.10 7.27 2.73
C HIS A 47 -0.25 6.40 1.50
N HIS A 48 0.53 5.35 1.24
CA HIS A 48 0.26 4.37 0.20
C HIS A 48 -1.13 3.71 0.40
N LEU A 49 -1.46 3.27 1.62
CA LEU A 49 -2.75 2.65 1.91
C LEU A 49 -3.93 3.64 1.86
N ARG A 50 -3.71 4.95 2.07
CA ARG A 50 -4.75 5.98 1.82
C ARG A 50 -5.07 6.09 0.33
N GLY A 51 -4.05 5.99 -0.52
CA GLY A 51 -4.15 5.97 -1.98
C GLY A 51 -4.18 4.57 -2.58
N LEU A 52 -4.67 3.55 -1.86
CA LEU A 52 -4.57 2.13 -2.25
C LEU A 52 -5.00 1.85 -3.70
N GLY A 53 -6.12 2.45 -4.14
CA GLY A 53 -6.60 2.36 -5.51
C GLY A 53 -5.77 3.14 -6.54
N GLU A 54 -5.23 4.30 -6.16
CA GLU A 54 -4.41 5.15 -7.03
C GLU A 54 -3.01 4.56 -7.27
N TYR A 55 -2.43 3.96 -6.24
CA TYR A 55 -1.14 3.28 -6.32
C TYR A 55 -1.24 1.83 -6.80
N LEU A 56 -2.45 1.34 -7.10
CA LEU A 56 -2.73 -0.04 -7.50
C LEU A 56 -2.07 -1.06 -6.56
N ILE A 57 -2.17 -0.81 -5.25
CA ILE A 57 -1.56 -1.68 -4.24
C ILE A 57 -2.49 -2.87 -4.03
N THR A 58 -1.99 -4.09 -4.20
CA THR A 58 -2.76 -5.33 -4.01
C THR A 58 -2.21 -6.16 -2.84
N VAL A 59 -2.85 -7.29 -2.57
CA VAL A 59 -2.36 -8.26 -1.58
C VAL A 59 -0.98 -8.81 -1.92
N ASP A 60 -0.59 -8.81 -3.21
CA ASP A 60 0.73 -9.29 -3.65
C ASP A 60 1.86 -8.39 -3.14
N ASP A 61 1.57 -7.12 -2.83
CA ASP A 61 2.56 -6.15 -2.36
C ASP A 61 2.77 -6.22 -0.84
N ILE A 62 1.92 -6.97 -0.12
CA ILE A 62 1.93 -7.01 1.35
C ILE A 62 3.29 -7.45 1.88
N GLN A 63 3.91 -8.46 1.28
CA GLN A 63 5.21 -8.97 1.72
C GLN A 63 6.31 -7.90 1.66
N THR A 64 6.32 -7.05 0.62
CA THR A 64 7.24 -5.91 0.50
C THR A 64 7.07 -4.94 1.66
N TYR A 65 5.82 -4.60 2.02
CA TYR A 65 5.55 -3.72 3.16
C TYR A 65 5.96 -4.37 4.50
N LEU A 66 5.65 -5.65 4.70
CA LEU A 66 5.99 -6.36 5.93
C LEU A 66 7.50 -6.48 6.13
N GLN A 67 8.25 -6.76 5.06
CA GLN A 67 9.71 -6.79 5.09
C GLN A 67 10.29 -5.43 5.47
N GLY A 68 9.85 -4.35 4.81
CA GLY A 68 10.31 -3.00 5.16
C GLY A 68 9.95 -2.58 6.59
N LEU A 69 8.80 -3.02 7.12
CA LEU A 69 8.40 -2.75 8.52
C LEU A 69 9.28 -3.51 9.53
N GLY A 70 10.02 -4.53 9.09
CA GLY A 70 11.05 -5.23 9.86
C GLY A 70 12.41 -4.55 9.87
N LEU A 71 12.64 -3.55 9.02
CA LEU A 71 13.91 -2.84 8.88
C LEU A 71 13.93 -1.52 9.67
N PRO A 72 15.13 -0.94 9.90
CA PRO A 72 15.24 0.48 10.29
C PRO A 72 14.49 1.38 9.31
N PRO A 73 13.86 2.50 9.77
CA PRO A 73 12.98 3.32 8.93
C PRO A 73 13.54 3.69 7.56
N GLU A 74 14.76 4.21 7.51
CA GLU A 74 15.41 4.66 6.28
C GLU A 74 15.70 3.49 5.33
N MET A 75 15.97 2.31 5.87
CA MET A 75 16.19 1.09 5.10
C MET A 75 14.89 0.51 4.57
N GLY A 76 13.79 0.63 5.33
CA GLY A 76 12.45 0.29 4.86
C GLY A 76 12.04 1.14 3.65
N VAL A 77 12.30 2.46 3.71
CA VAL A 77 12.02 3.38 2.59
C VAL A 77 12.79 2.97 1.33
N LYS A 78 14.09 2.72 1.47
CA LYS A 78 14.94 2.25 0.35
C LYS A 78 14.48 0.91 -0.21
N HIS A 79 14.10 -0.04 0.63
CA HIS A 79 13.56 -1.33 0.20
C HIS A 79 12.32 -1.14 -0.67
N LEU A 80 11.37 -0.31 -0.24
CA LEU A 80 10.15 -0.04 -1.00
C LEU A 80 10.43 0.65 -2.34
N GLU A 81 11.44 1.53 -2.41
CA GLU A 81 11.85 2.19 -3.65
C GLU A 81 12.48 1.22 -4.66
N LEU A 82 13.26 0.25 -4.17
CA LEU A 82 13.87 -0.78 -5.02
C LEU A 82 12.83 -1.76 -5.56
N GLU A 83 11.90 -2.22 -4.72
CA GLU A 83 10.82 -3.11 -5.16
C GLU A 83 9.82 -2.36 -6.06
N GLY A 84 9.56 -1.08 -5.77
CA GLY A 84 8.67 -0.23 -6.56
C GLY A 84 9.12 -0.01 -8.00
N ALA A 85 10.43 -0.05 -8.26
CA ALA A 85 10.99 0.07 -9.61
C ALA A 85 10.62 -1.12 -10.53
N ASN A 86 10.19 -2.24 -9.96
CA ASN A 86 9.81 -3.44 -10.71
C ASN A 86 8.30 -3.53 -11.01
N PHE A 87 7.49 -2.56 -10.57
CA PHE A 87 6.06 -2.58 -10.86
C PHE A 87 5.78 -2.12 -12.28
N ASP A 88 5.36 -3.07 -13.13
CA ASP A 88 4.73 -2.74 -14.41
C ASP A 88 3.32 -2.19 -14.17
N VAL A 89 3.27 -0.87 -13.98
CA VAL A 89 2.04 -0.12 -13.73
C VAL A 89 1.03 -0.31 -14.88
N LYS A 90 1.49 -0.43 -16.13
CA LYS A 90 0.60 -0.60 -17.29
C LYS A 90 -0.06 -1.98 -17.28
N THR A 91 0.72 -3.03 -17.04
CA THR A 91 0.20 -4.39 -16.92
C THR A 91 -0.79 -4.49 -15.76
N ARG A 92 -0.40 -4.00 -14.58
CA ARG A 92 -1.27 -4.04 -13.40
C ARG A 92 -2.55 -3.22 -13.58
N ALA A 93 -2.48 -2.04 -14.20
CA ALA A 93 -3.67 -1.24 -14.51
C ALA A 93 -4.60 -1.95 -15.52
N THR A 94 -4.04 -2.70 -16.47
CA THR A 94 -4.82 -3.49 -17.42
C THR A 94 -5.52 -4.66 -16.73
N ASP A 95 -4.82 -5.38 -15.87
CA ASP A 95 -5.35 -6.55 -15.16
C ASP A 95 -6.46 -6.17 -14.17
N LEU A 96 -6.34 -5.01 -13.53
CA LEU A 96 -7.28 -4.51 -12.53
C LEU A 96 -8.41 -3.65 -13.10
N LYS A 97 -8.48 -3.44 -14.42
CA LYS A 97 -9.42 -2.47 -15.02
C LYS A 97 -10.90 -2.77 -14.77
N ASP A 98 -11.24 -4.05 -14.60
CA ASP A 98 -12.60 -4.53 -14.38
C ASP A 98 -12.88 -4.81 -12.90
N ASP A 99 -11.90 -4.60 -12.02
CA ASP A 99 -12.07 -4.73 -10.57
C ASP A 99 -12.93 -3.56 -10.02
N PRO A 100 -13.98 -3.81 -9.22
CA PRO A 100 -14.87 -2.76 -8.73
C PRO A 100 -14.19 -1.69 -7.86
N PHE A 101 -13.08 -2.03 -7.20
CA PHE A 101 -12.32 -1.11 -6.36
C PHE A 101 -11.24 -0.37 -7.18
N TYR A 102 -10.46 -1.08 -7.99
CA TYR A 102 -9.34 -0.46 -8.74
C TYR A 102 -9.75 0.15 -10.09
N GLY A 103 -10.73 -0.42 -10.79
CA GLY A 103 -11.13 -0.04 -12.14
C GLY A 103 -11.37 1.47 -12.35
N PRO A 104 -12.02 2.19 -11.41
CA PRO A 104 -12.16 3.65 -11.52
C PRO A 104 -10.82 4.41 -11.56
N HIS A 105 -9.76 3.87 -10.97
CA HIS A 105 -8.43 4.48 -10.89
C HIS A 105 -7.53 4.10 -12.09
N THR A 106 -7.72 2.91 -12.68
CA THR A 106 -6.90 2.46 -13.80
C THR A 106 -7.15 3.24 -15.09
N GLN A 107 -8.36 3.78 -15.28
CA GLN A 107 -8.70 4.54 -16.50
C GLN A 107 -7.83 5.78 -16.70
N ALA A 108 -7.54 6.52 -15.61
CA ALA A 108 -6.66 7.67 -15.66
C ALA A 108 -5.23 7.25 -16.03
N ILE A 109 -4.73 6.20 -15.37
CA ILE A 109 -3.37 5.67 -15.59
C ILE A 109 -3.19 5.16 -17.03
N LEU A 110 -4.15 4.39 -17.55
CA LEU A 110 -4.08 3.84 -18.91
C LEU A 110 -4.12 4.93 -19.98
N LYS A 111 -4.79 6.06 -19.72
CA LYS A 111 -4.86 7.20 -20.64
C LYS A 111 -3.55 8.00 -20.68
N GLU A 112 -2.82 8.08 -19.58
CA GLU A 112 -1.51 8.76 -19.54
C GLU A 112 -0.40 7.94 -20.22
N LEU A 113 -0.60 6.63 -20.37
CA LEU A 113 0.36 5.68 -20.92
C LEU A 113 0.04 5.23 -22.37
N SER A 114 -0.96 5.85 -23.01
CA SER A 114 -1.40 5.61 -24.40
C SER A 114 -0.93 6.72 -25.33
#